data_AF-A0A250V3L1-F1
#
_entry.id   AF-A0A250V3L1-F1
#
_cell.length_a   1.000
_cell.length_b   1.000
_cell.length_c   1.000
_cell.angle_alpha   90.00
_cell.angle_beta   90.00
_cell.angle_gamma   90.00
#
_symmetry.space_group_name_H-M   'P 1'
#
loop_
_entity.id
_entity.type
_entity.pdbx_description
1 polymer ?
#
loop_
_entity_poly.entity_id
_entity_poly.type
_entity_poly.pdbx_seq_one_letter_code
_entity_poly.pdbx_strand_id
1 'polypeptide(L)'
;MSFFERGRPVAAICHAPWMLVEADVVSGRVLTSWPSLRTDIRNAGGTWVDRQVQVCEQGPNTLITSREPGDLEAFDEAFLEAFARQAA
;
A
#
# COMPACT_ATOMS: atom_id res chain seq x y z
N MET A 1 14.21 -14.06 -4.72
CA MET A 1 13.66 -13.11 -3.73
C MET A 1 13.02 -11.96 -4.50
N SER A 2 11.71 -11.76 -4.30
CA SER A 2 10.90 -10.76 -5.00
C SER A 2 11.25 -9.34 -4.52
N PHE A 3 10.79 -8.30 -5.23
CA PHE A 3 10.98 -6.91 -4.78
C PHE A 3 10.34 -6.67 -3.40
N PHE A 4 9.14 -7.22 -3.19
CA PHE A 4 8.35 -7.02 -1.98
C PHE A 4 9.01 -7.64 -0.74
N GLU A 5 9.70 -8.77 -0.91
CA GLU A 5 10.41 -9.47 0.18
C GLU A 5 11.70 -8.78 0.61
N ARG A 6 12.28 -7.89 -0.20
CA ARG A 6 13.55 -7.20 0.11
C ARG A 6 13.42 -6.10 1.18
N GLY A 7 12.25 -5.99 1.80
CA GLY A 7 11.96 -5.00 2.83
C GLY A 7 11.99 -3.54 2.37
N ARG A 8 12.02 -3.31 1.06
CA ARG A 8 11.96 -1.95 0.48
C ARG A 8 10.52 -1.43 0.53
N PRO A 9 10.31 -0.14 0.89
CA PRO A 9 9.04 0.53 0.83
C PRO A 9 8.38 0.36 -0.53
N VAL A 10 7.07 0.18 -0.47
CA VAL A 10 6.20 0.11 -1.65
C VAL A 10 5.13 1.17 -1.49
N ALA A 11 4.91 1.96 -2.54
CA ALA A 11 3.85 2.94 -2.60
C ALA A 11 2.93 2.60 -3.78
N ALA A 12 1.62 2.49 -3.53
CA ALA A 12 0.63 2.09 -4.53
C ALA A 12 -0.68 2.88 -4.38
N ILE A 13 -1.08 3.59 -5.42
CA ILE A 13 -2.26 4.47 -5.43
C ILE A 13 -3.32 3.97 -6.42
N CYS A 14 -4.59 4.25 -6.13
CA CYS A 14 -5.72 3.98 -7.02
C CYS A 14 -5.88 2.48 -7.29
N HIS A 15 -5.66 2.00 -8.52
CA HIS A 15 -5.77 0.59 -8.88
C HIS A 15 -4.47 -0.19 -8.72
N ALA A 16 -3.35 0.48 -8.42
CA ALA A 16 -2.05 -0.19 -8.25
C ALA A 16 -2.05 -1.30 -7.18
N PRO A 17 -2.82 -1.22 -6.06
CA PRO A 17 -2.95 -2.33 -5.12
C PRO A 17 -3.47 -3.64 -5.72
N TRP A 18 -4.09 -3.64 -6.92
CA TRP A 18 -4.44 -4.87 -7.62
C TRP A 18 -3.21 -5.74 -7.88
N MET A 19 -2.08 -5.14 -8.28
CA MET A 19 -0.84 -5.89 -8.47
C MET A 19 -0.33 -6.53 -7.17
N LEU A 20 -0.64 -5.95 -6.01
CA LEU A 20 -0.28 -6.51 -4.70
C LEU A 20 -1.20 -7.67 -4.32
N VAL A 21 -2.47 -7.60 -4.73
CA VAL A 21 -3.42 -8.72 -4.62
C VAL A 21 -2.96 -9.89 -5.50
N GLU A 22 -2.66 -9.65 -6.78
CA GLU A 22 -2.18 -10.70 -7.70
C GLU A 22 -0.83 -11.30 -7.28
N ALA A 23 0.00 -10.51 -6.61
CA ALA A 23 1.27 -10.99 -6.04
C ALA A 23 1.11 -11.76 -4.73
N ASP A 24 -0.11 -11.87 -4.18
CA ASP A 24 -0.42 -12.54 -2.91
C ASP A 24 0.36 -11.97 -1.71
N VAL A 25 0.48 -10.64 -1.63
CA VAL A 25 1.29 -9.96 -0.60
C VAL A 25 0.48 -9.04 0.34
N VAL A 26 -0.86 -9.08 0.27
CA VAL A 26 -1.75 -8.21 1.06
C VAL A 26 -2.33 -8.88 2.31
N SER A 27 -2.15 -10.19 2.47
CA SER A 27 -2.69 -10.92 3.62
C SER A 27 -2.15 -10.38 4.95
N GLY A 28 -3.06 -10.06 5.87
CA GLY A 28 -2.74 -9.48 7.17
C GLY A 28 -2.32 -8.01 7.14
N ARG A 29 -2.35 -7.34 5.98
CA ARG A 29 -2.02 -5.91 5.83
C ARG A 29 -3.26 -5.03 5.98
N VAL A 30 -3.09 -3.79 6.45
CA VAL A 30 -4.13 -2.75 6.41
C VAL A 30 -3.79 -1.76 5.30
N LEU A 31 -4.66 -1.57 4.32
CA LEU A 31 -4.38 -0.73 3.15
C LEU A 31 -5.65 -0.04 2.64
N THR A 32 -5.47 0.95 1.78
CA THR A 32 -6.55 1.56 1.00
C THR A 32 -6.29 1.41 -0.50
N SER A 33 -7.24 1.79 -1.33
CA SER A 33 -7.17 1.69 -2.79
C SER A 33 -8.32 2.46 -3.42
N TRP A 34 -8.41 2.47 -4.75
CA TRP A 34 -9.65 2.81 -5.41
C TRP A 34 -10.78 1.90 -4.89
N PRO A 35 -12.01 2.42 -4.60
CA PRO A 35 -13.01 1.67 -3.86
C PRO A 35 -13.47 0.34 -4.50
N SER A 36 -13.34 0.17 -5.82
CA SER A 36 -13.75 -1.07 -6.48
C SER A 36 -12.91 -2.28 -6.06
N LEU A 37 -11.65 -2.08 -5.62
CA LEU A 37 -10.74 -3.15 -5.18
C LEU A 37 -11.01 -3.62 -3.74
N ARG A 38 -11.96 -3.01 -3.02
CA ARG A 38 -12.25 -3.33 -1.62
C ARG A 38 -12.53 -4.82 -1.40
N THR A 39 -13.29 -5.43 -2.31
CA THR A 39 -13.64 -6.85 -2.22
C THR A 39 -12.43 -7.73 -2.51
N ASP A 40 -11.63 -7.41 -3.52
CA ASP A 40 -10.44 -8.18 -3.89
C ASP A 40 -9.41 -8.19 -2.77
N ILE A 41 -9.17 -7.02 -2.16
CA ILE A 41 -8.25 -6.87 -1.01
C ILE A 41 -8.72 -7.71 0.19
N ARG A 42 -10.02 -7.71 0.48
CA ARG A 42 -10.59 -8.52 1.57
C ARG A 42 -10.50 -10.02 1.27
N ASN A 43 -10.77 -10.42 0.05
CA ASN A 43 -10.69 -11.82 -0.38
C ASN A 43 -9.24 -12.35 -0.30
N ALA A 44 -8.25 -11.49 -0.55
CA ALA A 44 -6.83 -11.78 -0.40
C ALA A 44 -6.31 -11.66 1.06
N GLY A 45 -7.20 -11.51 2.05
CA GLY A 45 -6.85 -11.47 3.47
C GLY A 45 -6.34 -10.12 3.98
N GLY A 46 -6.42 -9.06 3.18
CA GLY A 46 -6.11 -7.69 3.60
C GLY A 46 -7.30 -6.99 4.26
N THR A 47 -7.01 -5.96 5.06
CA THR A 47 -8.01 -5.07 5.66
C THR A 47 -8.08 -3.77 4.86
N TRP A 48 -9.16 -3.61 4.09
CA TRP A 48 -9.42 -2.36 3.37
C TRP A 48 -10.03 -1.29 4.28
N VAL A 49 -9.45 -0.09 4.27
CA VAL A 49 -9.96 1.10 4.98
C VAL A 49 -10.17 2.27 4.02
N ASP A 50 -11.18 3.09 4.29
CA ASP A 50 -11.42 4.34 3.56
C ASP A 50 -10.64 5.49 4.21
N ARG A 51 -9.43 5.76 3.71
CA ARG A 51 -8.55 6.85 4.18
C ARG A 51 -7.80 7.45 3.00
N GLN A 52 -7.51 8.75 3.06
CA GLN A 52 -6.72 9.43 2.03
C GLN A 52 -5.34 8.77 1.84
N VAL A 53 -4.71 8.37 2.94
CA VAL A 53 -3.43 7.65 2.96
C VAL A 53 -3.48 6.61 4.07
N GLN A 54 -2.97 5.42 3.78
CA GLN A 54 -2.77 4.35 4.74
C GLN A 54 -1.33 3.85 4.65
N VAL A 55 -0.59 4.00 5.75
CA VAL A 55 0.76 3.45 5.94
C VAL A 55 0.65 2.18 6.77
N CYS A 56 1.24 1.10 6.29
CA CYS A 56 1.22 -0.21 6.95
C CYS A 56 2.63 -0.77 7.09
N GLU A 57 3.09 -0.86 8.33
CA GLU A 57 4.40 -1.41 8.70
C GLU A 57 4.34 -2.89 9.13
N GLN A 58 3.16 -3.50 9.05
CA GLN A 58 3.00 -4.93 9.31
C GLN A 58 3.59 -5.70 8.12
N GLY A 59 4.47 -6.68 8.33
CA GLY A 59 5.07 -7.47 7.25
C GLY A 59 6.48 -7.01 6.86
N PRO A 60 6.99 -7.43 5.69
CA PRO A 60 8.41 -7.30 5.37
C PRO A 60 8.85 -5.87 5.06
N ASN A 61 7.93 -5.00 4.64
CA ASN A 61 8.21 -3.64 4.18
C ASN A 61 7.15 -2.63 4.68
N THR A 62 7.49 -1.34 4.65
CA THR A 62 6.48 -0.27 4.74
C THR A 62 5.67 -0.21 3.46
N LEU A 63 4.34 -0.32 3.56
CA LEU A 63 3.41 -0.19 2.45
C LEU A 63 2.59 1.10 2.59
N ILE A 64 2.68 1.99 1.61
CA ILE A 64 1.94 3.25 1.52
C ILE A 64 0.86 3.10 0.44
N THR A 65 -0.38 3.40 0.77
CA THR A 65 -1.50 3.30 -0.18
C THR A 65 -2.45 4.49 -0.10
N SER A 66 -3.06 4.87 -1.23
CA SER A 66 -4.02 5.97 -1.36
C SER A 66 -5.11 5.66 -2.41
N ARG A 67 -6.23 6.37 -2.37
CA ARG A 67 -7.44 5.98 -3.12
C ARG A 67 -7.49 6.55 -4.52
N GLU A 68 -7.14 7.82 -4.68
CA GLU A 68 -7.39 8.55 -5.93
C GLU A 68 -6.45 9.76 -6.10
N PRO A 69 -6.43 10.44 -7.26
CA PRO A 69 -5.57 11.61 -7.47
C PRO A 69 -5.79 12.76 -6.47
N GLY A 70 -6.99 12.87 -5.88
CA GLY A 70 -7.28 13.83 -4.82
C GLY A 70 -6.50 13.59 -3.52
N ASP A 71 -5.92 12.40 -3.34
CA ASP A 71 -5.11 12.03 -2.18
C ASP A 71 -3.59 12.24 -2.42
N LEU A 72 -3.17 12.79 -3.57
CA LEU A 72 -1.76 12.86 -3.96
C LEU A 72 -0.90 13.63 -2.96
N GLU A 73 -1.38 14.73 -2.38
CA GLU A 73 -0.62 15.51 -1.40
C GLU A 73 -0.24 14.65 -0.18
N ALA A 74 -1.21 13.98 0.43
CA ALA A 74 -0.98 13.08 1.56
C ALA A 74 -0.18 11.83 1.18
N PHE A 75 -0.35 11.31 -0.04
CA PHE A 75 0.41 10.18 -0.56
C PHE A 75 1.90 10.53 -0.75
N ASP A 76 2.16 11.69 -1.36
CA ASP A 76 3.48 12.19 -1.70
C ASP A 76 4.30 12.47 -0.43
N GLU A 77 3.70 13.14 0.56
CA GLU A 77 4.31 13.34 1.87
C GLU A 77 4.71 12.00 2.53
N ALA A 78 3.78 11.05 2.59
CA ALA A 78 4.00 9.77 3.26
C ALA A 78 5.07 8.91 2.55
N PHE A 79 5.07 8.84 1.21
CA PHE A 79 6.07 8.05 0.51
C PHE A 79 7.45 8.71 0.59
N LEU A 80 7.56 10.04 0.48
CA LEU A 80 8.83 10.74 0.57
C LEU A 80 9.47 10.52 1.95
N GLU A 81 8.68 10.60 3.02
CA GLU A 81 9.14 10.33 4.38
C GLU A 81 9.67 8.89 4.51
N ALA A 82 8.89 7.90 4.06
CA ALA A 82 9.27 6.49 4.14
C ALA A 82 10.54 6.17 3.31
N PHE A 83 10.68 6.77 2.14
CA PHE A 83 11.80 6.52 1.23
C PHE A 83 13.08 7.22 1.71
N ALA A 84 12.95 8.41 2.30
CA ALA A 84 14.07 9.13 2.92
C ALA A 84 14.67 8.33 4.09
N ARG A 85 13.83 7.71 4.94
CA ARG A 85 14.31 6.87 6.05
C ARG A 85 15.12 5.66 5.60
N GLN A 86 14.83 5.11 4.41
CA GLN A 86 15.58 3.95 3.90
C GLN A 86 16.91 4.31 3.23
N ALA A 87 17.09 5.58 2.83
CA ALA A 87 18.34 6.03 2.24
C ALA A 87 19.43 6.33 3.31
N ALA A 88 19.05 6.36 4.59
CA ALA A 88 19.93 6.55 5.74
C ALA A 88 20.42 5.20 6.30
#